data_AF-J4C7J1-F1
#
_entry.id   AF-J4C7J1-F1
#
_cell.length_a   1.000
_cell.length_b   1.000
_cell.length_c   1.000
_cell.angle_alpha   90.00
_cell.angle_beta   90.00
_cell.angle_gamma   90.00
#
_symmetry.space_group_name_H-M   'P 1'
#
loop_
_entity.id
_entity.type
_entity.pdbx_description
1 polymer ?
#
loop_
_entity_poly.entity_id
_entity_poly.type
_entity_poly.pdbx_seq_one_letter_code
_entity_poly.pdbx_strand_id
1 'polypeptide(L)'
;MVTDEDFIGGIKISESPRNVWDRIKRSEKSYLCLNCERHRWKNKDVKLCDKCYRSCSREKCVHCKSEFSFHKFCEKAAQTYKRHVCLNCARNIATHNTDPRLCRFCSCWSAWRETSECDRCFALLERFGNPTNCESCNKNCYFNKGEESRSKVDGLKLCYLCTYDFKKNDYYTKRRLLGSNNHANSNSAGPPGLSNDGTARNSDTSPGTSRSNCEVDLEKEYLRDLVAKLEKEVEELKLENERLKLIATEDQVAS
;
A
#
# COMPACT_ATOMS: atom_id res chain seq x y z
N MET A 1 51.76 -36.51 -16.43
CA MET A 1 51.46 -35.69 -15.24
C MET A 1 49.98 -35.36 -15.30
N VAL A 2 49.16 -36.21 -14.70
CA VAL A 2 47.70 -36.03 -14.57
C VAL A 2 47.48 -36.01 -13.06
N THR A 3 46.89 -34.92 -12.57
CA THR A 3 46.61 -34.70 -11.15
C THR A 3 45.24 -35.29 -10.82
N ASP A 4 45.24 -36.45 -10.20
CA ASP A 4 44.14 -36.92 -9.37
C ASP A 4 44.45 -36.46 -7.94
N GLU A 5 43.54 -35.73 -7.29
CA GLU A 5 43.24 -35.83 -5.85
C GLU A 5 41.96 -35.03 -5.57
N ASP A 6 40.80 -35.64 -5.85
CA ASP A 6 39.50 -35.18 -5.36
C ASP A 6 38.73 -36.37 -4.78
N PHE A 7 39.08 -36.79 -3.55
CA PHE A 7 38.14 -37.54 -2.70
C PHE A 7 38.50 -37.51 -1.21
N ILE A 8 38.02 -36.49 -0.47
CA ILE A 8 37.75 -36.62 0.97
C ILE A 8 36.47 -35.84 1.32
N GLY A 9 35.49 -36.53 1.90
CA GLY A 9 34.47 -35.90 2.74
C GLY A 9 33.07 -35.81 2.14
N GLY A 10 32.43 -36.96 1.92
CA GLY A 10 31.00 -37.07 1.63
C GLY A 10 30.10 -36.61 2.78
N ILE A 11 30.03 -35.30 3.02
CA ILE A 11 28.96 -34.66 3.78
C ILE A 11 28.25 -33.74 2.79
N LYS A 12 27.08 -34.18 2.30
CA LYS A 12 26.09 -33.23 1.79
C LYS A 12 25.74 -32.34 2.97
N ILE A 13 26.30 -31.13 3.01
CA ILE A 13 25.84 -30.09 3.93
C ILE A 13 24.42 -29.77 3.47
N SER A 14 23.43 -30.49 4.00
CA SER A 14 22.05 -30.03 4.05
C SER A 14 22.07 -28.83 4.98
N GLU A 15 22.46 -27.68 4.44
CA GLU A 15 22.52 -26.44 5.19
C GLU A 15 21.07 -26.06 5.46
N SER A 16 20.53 -26.59 6.54
CA SER A 16 19.31 -26.06 7.13
C SER A 16 19.63 -24.59 7.43
N PRO A 17 18.84 -23.65 6.92
CA PRO A 17 19.21 -22.24 6.97
C PRO A 17 19.30 -21.80 8.43
N ARG A 18 20.51 -21.39 8.85
CA ARG A 18 20.88 -21.09 10.24
C ARG A 18 20.11 -19.88 10.79
N ASN A 19 19.61 -18.99 9.93
CA ASN A 19 18.81 -17.83 10.29
C ASN A 19 17.60 -17.64 9.34
N VAL A 20 16.54 -16.98 9.83
CA VAL A 20 15.37 -16.51 9.06
C VAL A 20 15.80 -15.72 7.81
N TRP A 21 16.85 -14.91 7.91
CA TRP A 21 17.36 -14.16 6.76
C TRP A 21 17.93 -15.05 5.66
N ASP A 22 18.55 -16.19 6.00
CA ASP A 22 19.06 -17.16 5.02
C ASP A 22 17.92 -17.90 4.32
N ARG A 23 16.83 -18.19 5.05
CA ARG A 23 15.59 -18.72 4.46
C ARG A 23 14.99 -17.79 3.43
N ILE A 24 14.92 -16.50 3.76
CA ILE A 24 14.42 -15.47 2.84
C ILE A 24 15.34 -15.41 1.61
N LYS A 25 16.65 -15.28 1.79
CA LYS A 25 17.62 -15.24 0.67
C LYS A 25 17.51 -16.46 -0.25
N ARG A 26 17.38 -17.67 0.32
CA ARG A 26 17.19 -18.91 -0.44
C ARG A 26 15.89 -18.88 -1.24
N SER A 27 14.80 -18.46 -0.60
CA SER A 27 13.49 -18.35 -1.27
C SER A 27 13.55 -17.33 -2.41
N GLU A 28 14.21 -16.20 -2.21
CA GLU A 28 14.40 -15.19 -3.25
C GLU A 28 15.25 -15.71 -4.42
N LYS A 29 16.37 -16.39 -4.15
CA LYS A 29 17.23 -16.99 -5.18
C LYS A 29 16.50 -18.05 -6.01
N SER A 30 15.63 -18.83 -5.38
CA SER A 30 14.84 -19.87 -6.05
C SER A 30 13.50 -19.38 -6.59
N TYR A 31 13.21 -18.07 -6.52
CA TYR A 31 11.93 -17.48 -6.91
C TYR A 31 10.72 -18.06 -6.17
N LEU A 32 10.91 -18.62 -4.96
CA LEU A 32 9.86 -19.24 -4.16
C LEU A 32 9.11 -18.20 -3.33
N CYS A 33 7.79 -18.35 -3.27
CA CYS A 33 6.87 -17.50 -2.52
C CYS A 33 7.30 -17.36 -1.07
N LEU A 34 7.45 -16.11 -0.60
CA LEU A 34 7.83 -15.84 0.79
C LEU A 34 6.78 -16.27 1.82
N ASN A 35 5.54 -16.57 1.40
CA ASN A 35 4.52 -17.10 2.28
C ASN A 35 4.49 -18.64 2.30
N CYS A 36 4.27 -19.29 1.14
CA CYS A 36 4.14 -20.76 1.12
C CYS A 36 5.47 -21.51 0.96
N GLU A 37 6.56 -20.86 0.52
CA GLU A 37 7.87 -21.46 0.19
C GLU A 37 7.80 -22.62 -0.84
N ARG A 38 6.70 -22.75 -1.58
CA ARG A 38 6.46 -23.85 -2.53
C ARG A 38 6.31 -23.36 -3.98
N HIS A 39 5.40 -22.42 -4.18
CA HIS A 39 5.08 -21.91 -5.51
C HIS A 39 6.02 -20.77 -5.90
N ARG A 40 6.28 -20.61 -7.20
CA ARG A 40 7.09 -19.49 -7.68
C ARG A 40 6.29 -18.19 -7.70
N TRP A 41 6.96 -17.09 -7.35
CA TRP A 41 6.41 -15.74 -7.56
C TRP A 41 6.83 -15.20 -8.92
N LYS A 42 5.97 -14.36 -9.52
CA LYS A 42 6.25 -13.68 -10.78
C LYS A 42 6.71 -12.23 -10.56
N ASN A 43 6.17 -11.59 -9.53
CA ASN A 43 6.44 -10.19 -9.22
C ASN A 43 7.63 -10.08 -8.25
N LYS A 44 8.72 -9.44 -8.70
CA LYS A 44 9.96 -9.22 -7.95
C LYS A 44 9.78 -8.30 -6.73
N ASP A 45 8.79 -7.42 -6.74
CA ASP A 45 8.54 -6.47 -5.65
C ASP A 45 7.73 -7.11 -4.52
N VAL A 46 6.77 -7.97 -4.89
CA VAL A 46 5.85 -8.62 -3.95
C VAL A 46 6.43 -9.93 -3.42
N LYS A 47 7.14 -10.70 -4.27
CA LYS A 47 7.76 -11.99 -3.94
C LYS A 47 6.77 -13.03 -3.36
N LEU A 48 5.50 -12.95 -3.77
CA LEU A 48 4.45 -13.91 -3.43
C LEU A 48 3.89 -14.57 -4.70
N CYS A 49 3.46 -15.83 -4.59
CA CYS A 49 2.68 -16.46 -5.66
C CYS A 49 1.27 -15.87 -5.70
N ASP A 50 0.57 -16.03 -6.83
CA ASP A 50 -0.73 -15.41 -7.05
C ASP A 50 -1.76 -15.78 -5.96
N LYS A 51 -1.79 -17.03 -5.52
CA LYS A 51 -2.65 -17.50 -4.43
C LYS A 51 -2.36 -16.79 -3.11
N CYS A 52 -1.09 -16.72 -2.71
CA CYS A 52 -0.70 -16.08 -1.45
C CYS A 52 -0.81 -14.56 -1.50
N TYR A 53 -0.53 -13.95 -2.65
CA TYR A 53 -0.72 -12.52 -2.85
C TYR A 53 -2.18 -12.11 -2.61
N ARG A 54 -3.09 -12.95 -3.10
CA ARG A 54 -4.53 -12.81 -2.96
C ARG A 54 -5.03 -13.07 -1.53
N SER A 55 -4.46 -14.04 -0.82
CA SER A 55 -4.90 -14.39 0.54
C SER A 55 -4.28 -13.54 1.65
N CYS A 56 -3.07 -13.01 1.46
CA CYS A 56 -2.40 -12.19 2.47
C CYS A 56 -3.06 -10.82 2.59
N SER A 57 -3.26 -10.34 3.83
CA SER A 57 -3.75 -8.97 4.04
C SER A 57 -2.74 -7.92 3.56
N ARG A 58 -3.25 -6.74 3.22
CA ARG A 58 -2.45 -5.60 2.78
C ARG A 58 -2.39 -4.57 3.90
N GLU A 59 -1.23 -4.49 4.54
CA GLU A 59 -1.01 -3.64 5.70
C GLU A 59 -0.13 -2.44 5.36
N LYS A 60 -0.25 -1.35 6.13
CA LYS A 60 0.64 -0.19 6.03
C LYS A 60 1.77 -0.30 7.06
N CYS A 61 3.01 -0.17 6.59
CA CYS A 61 4.18 -0.22 7.48
C CYS A 61 4.22 1.02 8.38
N VAL A 62 4.40 0.82 9.70
CA VAL A 62 4.44 1.94 10.67
C VAL A 62 5.62 2.89 10.41
N HIS A 63 6.73 2.38 9.87
CA HIS A 63 7.97 3.11 9.64
C HIS A 63 7.99 3.86 8.31
N CYS A 64 7.94 3.13 7.19
CA CYS A 64 8.10 3.73 5.85
C CYS A 64 6.77 4.14 5.17
N LYS A 65 5.64 3.84 5.82
CA LYS A 65 4.26 4.09 5.36
C LYS A 65 3.85 3.40 4.05
N SER A 66 4.73 2.59 3.46
CA SER A 66 4.41 1.78 2.29
C SER A 66 3.45 0.65 2.66
N GLU A 67 2.52 0.36 1.76
CA GLU A 67 1.69 -0.84 1.83
C GLU A 67 2.49 -2.08 1.44
N PHE A 68 2.28 -3.18 2.15
CA PHE A 68 2.96 -4.45 1.90
C PHE A 68 2.01 -5.62 2.15
N SER A 69 2.36 -6.78 1.60
CA SER A 69 1.62 -8.01 1.86
C SER A 69 2.10 -8.62 3.18
N PHE A 70 1.18 -8.83 4.12
CA PHE A 70 1.48 -9.37 5.44
C PHE A 70 1.63 -10.89 5.38
N HIS A 71 2.77 -11.34 4.85
CA HIS A 71 3.15 -12.75 4.77
C HIS A 71 3.85 -13.21 6.06
N LYS A 72 4.00 -14.52 6.24
CA LYS A 72 4.54 -15.13 7.48
C LYS A 72 5.84 -14.52 8.04
N PHE A 73 6.79 -14.08 7.21
CA PHE A 73 8.01 -13.44 7.71
C PHE A 73 7.73 -12.05 8.30
N CYS A 74 6.76 -11.31 7.76
CA CYS A 74 6.30 -10.05 8.33
C CYS A 74 5.50 -10.29 9.62
N GLU A 75 4.71 -11.37 9.68
CA GLU A 75 4.02 -11.79 10.90
C GLU A 75 5.02 -12.12 12.02
N LYS A 76 6.05 -12.91 11.72
CA LYS A 76 7.15 -13.18 12.65
C LYS A 76 7.86 -11.90 13.10
N ALA A 77 8.14 -10.98 12.18
CA ALA A 77 8.72 -9.68 12.53
C ALA A 77 7.80 -8.85 13.43
N ALA A 78 6.49 -8.87 13.18
CA ALA A 78 5.53 -8.17 14.02
C ALA A 78 5.47 -8.74 15.45
N GLN A 79 5.58 -10.06 15.59
CA GLN A 79 5.67 -10.71 16.90
C GLN A 79 6.97 -10.35 17.63
N THR A 80 8.12 -10.37 16.93
CA THR A 80 9.42 -10.04 17.53
C THR A 80 9.53 -8.57 17.93
N TYR A 81 9.13 -7.65 17.06
CA TYR A 81 9.32 -6.20 17.27
C TYR A 81 8.09 -5.50 17.87
N LYS A 82 7.00 -6.24 18.10
CA LYS A 82 5.69 -5.75 18.56
C LYS A 82 5.13 -4.59 17.72
N ARG A 83 5.41 -4.60 16.40
CA ARG A 83 5.08 -3.51 15.47
C ARG A 83 4.79 -4.06 14.06
N HIS A 84 3.81 -3.51 13.36
CA HIS A 84 3.51 -3.88 11.97
C HIS A 84 4.51 -3.26 11.00
N VAL A 85 5.58 -3.99 10.71
CA VAL A 85 6.70 -3.54 9.86
C VAL A 85 6.80 -4.36 8.59
N CYS A 86 7.12 -3.69 7.47
CA CYS A 86 7.43 -4.40 6.22
C CYS A 86 8.78 -5.11 6.31
N LEU A 87 9.01 -6.08 5.43
CA LEU A 87 10.24 -6.88 5.42
C LEU A 87 11.52 -6.04 5.28
N ASN A 88 11.47 -4.93 4.55
CA ASN A 88 12.62 -4.04 4.40
C ASN A 88 12.94 -3.28 5.71
N CYS A 89 11.92 -2.76 6.39
CA CYS A 89 12.11 -2.13 7.69
C CYS A 89 12.57 -3.14 8.75
N ALA A 90 12.00 -4.35 8.76
CA ALA A 90 12.46 -5.44 9.62
C ALA A 90 13.94 -5.78 9.40
N ARG A 91 14.39 -5.79 8.13
CA ARG A 91 15.80 -6.02 7.78
C ARG A 91 16.67 -4.92 8.35
N ASN A 92 16.28 -3.66 8.17
CA ASN A 92 17.06 -2.53 8.66
C ASN A 92 17.12 -2.49 10.20
N ILE A 93 16.04 -2.82 10.91
CA ILE A 93 16.07 -2.98 12.37
C ILE A 93 17.10 -4.06 12.77
N ALA A 94 17.07 -5.21 12.11
CA ALA A 94 18.01 -6.30 12.39
C ALA A 94 19.47 -5.95 12.06
N THR A 95 19.71 -5.12 11.03
CA THR A 95 21.05 -4.72 10.60
C THR A 95 21.64 -3.61 11.48
N HIS A 96 20.85 -2.58 11.79
CA HIS A 96 21.33 -1.41 12.53
C HIS A 96 21.14 -1.52 14.05
N ASN A 97 20.36 -2.49 14.51
CA ASN A 97 20.05 -2.74 15.92
C ASN A 97 19.62 -1.49 16.70
N THR A 98 18.92 -0.57 16.02
CA THR A 98 18.49 0.73 16.54
C THR A 98 17.14 1.09 15.93
N ASP A 99 16.39 1.98 16.59
CA ASP A 99 15.16 2.53 16.04
C ASP A 99 15.46 3.57 14.93
N PRO A 100 14.61 3.66 13.89
CA PRO A 100 14.84 4.58 12.80
C PRO A 100 14.62 6.03 13.23
N ARG A 101 15.30 6.95 12.56
CA ARG A 101 15.05 8.39 12.67
C ARG A 101 14.03 8.86 11.65
N LEU A 102 13.55 10.09 11.82
CA LEU A 102 12.73 10.79 10.83
C LEU A 102 13.56 11.12 9.59
N CYS A 103 13.03 10.79 8.42
CA CYS A 103 13.63 11.20 7.16
C CYS A 103 13.42 12.71 6.92
N ARG A 104 14.50 13.43 6.62
CA ARG A 104 14.50 14.88 6.35
C ARG A 104 13.58 15.31 5.20
N PHE A 105 13.28 14.41 4.26
CA PHE A 105 12.43 14.71 3.11
C PHE A 105 10.98 14.27 3.31
N CYS A 106 10.75 12.98 3.54
CA CYS A 106 9.39 12.42 3.60
C CYS A 106 8.80 12.35 5.01
N SER A 107 9.57 12.69 6.05
CA SER A 107 9.19 12.58 7.47
C SER A 107 8.73 11.19 7.91
N CYS A 108 9.11 10.14 7.17
CA CYS A 108 8.88 8.76 7.59
C CYS A 108 9.91 8.37 8.65
N TRP A 109 9.49 7.63 9.68
CA TRP A 109 10.35 6.99 10.68
C TRP A 109 11.09 5.80 10.05
N SER A 110 11.94 6.07 9.06
CA SER A 110 12.62 5.05 8.26
C SER A 110 13.99 5.50 7.76
N ALA A 111 14.61 6.49 8.42
CA ALA A 111 15.99 6.87 8.17
C ALA A 111 16.91 6.07 9.10
N TRP A 112 17.72 5.18 8.50
CA TRP A 112 18.63 4.30 9.23
C TRP A 112 20.10 4.75 9.09
N ARG A 113 20.33 5.75 8.24
CA ARG A 113 21.64 6.30 7.90
C ARG A 113 21.88 7.56 8.71
N GLU A 114 23.16 7.91 8.89
CA GLU A 114 23.58 9.14 9.57
C GLU A 114 23.08 10.40 8.88
N THR A 115 22.98 10.39 7.54
CA THR A 115 22.50 11.49 6.71
C THR A 115 21.02 11.85 6.91
N SER A 116 20.30 11.16 7.80
CA SER A 116 18.88 11.40 8.12
C SER A 116 17.95 11.27 6.91
N GLU A 117 18.30 10.41 5.97
CA GLU A 117 17.51 10.05 4.81
C GLU A 117 17.07 8.59 4.88
N CYS A 118 15.85 8.28 4.42
CA CYS A 118 15.45 6.89 4.22
C CYS A 118 16.00 6.36 2.91
N ASP A 119 16.20 5.04 2.80
CA ASP A 119 16.77 4.40 1.60
C ASP A 119 16.03 4.79 0.30
N ARG A 120 14.71 4.97 0.40
CA ARG A 120 13.88 5.42 -0.72
C ARG A 120 14.24 6.84 -1.17
N CYS A 121 14.35 7.79 -0.25
CA CYS A 121 14.69 9.17 -0.60
C CYS A 121 16.15 9.29 -1.03
N PHE A 122 17.06 8.54 -0.41
CA PHE A 122 18.46 8.47 -0.81
C PHE A 122 18.62 8.00 -2.27
N ALA A 123 17.97 6.89 -2.64
CA ALA A 123 18.03 6.37 -4.01
C ALA A 123 17.40 7.32 -5.05
N LEU A 124 16.41 8.12 -4.65
CA LEU A 124 15.82 9.13 -5.54
C LEU A 124 16.70 10.38 -5.65
N LEU A 125 17.35 10.77 -4.56
CA LEU A 125 18.31 11.88 -4.54
C LEU A 125 19.50 11.59 -5.46
N GLU A 126 20.05 10.38 -5.39
CA GLU A 126 21.17 9.95 -6.23
C GLU A 126 20.79 9.93 -7.73
N ARG A 127 19.54 9.57 -8.06
CA ARG A 127 19.09 9.42 -9.46
C ARG A 127 18.56 10.69 -10.08
N PHE A 128 17.88 11.53 -9.31
CA PHE A 128 17.08 12.66 -9.84
C PHE A 128 17.51 14.01 -9.25
N GLY A 129 18.47 14.03 -8.32
CA GLY A 129 18.92 15.24 -7.65
C GLY A 129 17.93 15.72 -6.59
N ASN A 130 18.05 17.00 -6.25
CA ASN A 130 17.32 17.59 -5.12
C ASN A 130 15.80 17.55 -5.32
N PRO A 131 15.02 17.21 -4.27
CA PRO A 131 13.58 17.27 -4.35
C PRO A 131 13.06 18.71 -4.31
N THR A 132 11.80 18.86 -4.70
CA THR A 132 10.98 20.06 -4.54
C THR A 132 9.68 19.70 -3.80
N ASN A 133 8.80 20.68 -3.57
CA ASN A 133 7.56 20.50 -2.84
C ASN A 133 6.58 19.56 -3.56
N CYS A 134 5.99 18.65 -2.79
CA CYS A 134 4.87 17.81 -3.21
C CYS A 134 3.57 18.62 -3.15
N GLU A 135 2.78 18.62 -4.21
CA GLU A 135 1.51 19.38 -4.27
C GLU A 135 0.44 18.85 -3.31
N SER A 136 0.47 17.56 -2.96
CA SER A 136 -0.52 16.96 -2.07
C SER A 136 -0.20 17.11 -0.58
N CYS A 137 1.06 16.94 -0.18
CA CYS A 137 1.45 16.97 1.24
C CYS A 137 2.32 18.17 1.62
N ASN A 138 2.65 19.03 0.66
CA ASN A 138 3.47 20.23 0.78
C ASN A 138 4.90 20.03 1.34
N LYS A 139 5.35 18.79 1.51
CA LYS A 139 6.71 18.46 1.96
C LYS A 139 7.71 18.51 0.81
N ASN A 140 8.96 18.86 1.10
CA ASN A 140 10.06 18.84 0.13
C ASN A 140 10.52 17.41 -0.20
N CYS A 141 9.71 16.66 -0.95
CA CYS A 141 9.89 15.23 -1.19
C CYS A 141 9.41 14.75 -2.57
N TYR A 142 9.09 15.68 -3.48
CA TYR A 142 8.86 15.37 -4.89
C TYR A 142 10.19 15.37 -5.65
N PHE A 143 10.50 14.25 -6.31
CA PHE A 143 11.68 14.10 -7.15
C PHE A 143 11.25 14.09 -8.61
N ASN A 144 11.85 14.93 -9.44
CA ASN A 144 11.49 15.09 -10.85
C ASN A 144 11.94 13.86 -11.66
N LYS A 145 10.98 13.00 -12.02
CA LYS A 145 11.19 11.77 -12.79
C LYS A 145 10.88 11.95 -14.29
N GLY A 146 10.76 13.19 -14.75
CA GLY A 146 10.38 13.52 -16.13
C GLY A 146 8.87 13.51 -16.39
N GLU A 147 8.50 13.92 -17.59
CA GLU A 147 7.11 14.14 -18.00
C GLU A 147 6.27 12.87 -18.02
N GLU A 148 6.82 11.74 -18.47
CA GLU A 148 6.13 10.44 -18.50
C GLU A 148 5.68 9.99 -17.09
N SER A 149 6.40 10.39 -16.05
CA SER A 149 6.01 10.08 -14.67
C SER A 149 4.84 10.94 -14.20
N ARG A 150 4.78 12.20 -14.66
CA ARG A 150 3.76 13.19 -14.31
C ARG A 150 2.46 12.95 -15.05
N SER A 151 2.50 12.50 -16.30
CA SER A 151 1.29 12.16 -17.07
C SER A 151 0.47 11.04 -16.41
N LYS A 152 1.10 10.15 -15.64
CA LYS A 152 0.43 9.09 -14.86
C LYS A 152 -0.29 9.58 -13.60
N VAL A 153 -0.15 10.86 -13.28
CA VAL A 153 -0.75 11.54 -12.12
C VAL A 153 -1.29 12.91 -12.51
N ASP A 154 -1.86 13.02 -13.71
CA ASP A 154 -2.51 14.22 -14.25
C ASP A 154 -1.64 15.49 -14.21
N GLY A 155 -0.33 15.31 -14.43
CA GLY A 155 0.64 16.41 -14.44
C GLY A 155 1.13 16.86 -13.06
N LEU A 156 0.54 16.34 -11.98
CA LEU A 156 0.80 16.76 -10.59
C LEU A 156 2.21 16.37 -10.11
N LYS A 157 2.78 17.21 -9.25
CA LYS A 157 4.08 16.97 -8.60
C LYS A 157 3.89 16.23 -7.28
N LEU A 158 3.81 14.91 -7.34
CA LEU A 158 3.53 14.07 -6.17
C LEU A 158 4.76 13.31 -5.67
N CYS A 159 4.99 13.31 -4.35
CA CYS A 159 5.99 12.46 -3.73
C CYS A 159 5.65 10.97 -3.91
N TYR A 160 6.55 10.06 -3.54
CA TYR A 160 6.32 8.63 -3.70
C TYR A 160 5.03 8.13 -3.04
N LEU A 161 4.75 8.55 -1.80
CA LEU A 161 3.57 8.09 -1.07
C LEU A 161 2.29 8.69 -1.67
N CYS A 162 2.27 9.99 -1.95
CA CYS A 162 1.14 10.64 -2.62
C CYS A 162 0.89 10.08 -4.02
N THR A 163 1.94 9.75 -4.78
CA THR A 163 1.81 9.07 -6.08
C THR A 163 1.13 7.71 -5.93
N TYR A 164 1.52 6.95 -4.90
CA TYR A 164 0.95 5.65 -4.62
C TYR A 164 -0.55 5.76 -4.26
N ASP A 165 -0.88 6.67 -3.35
CA ASP A 165 -2.27 6.91 -2.92
C ASP A 165 -3.13 7.42 -4.08
N PHE A 166 -2.60 8.33 -4.91
CA PHE A 166 -3.28 8.83 -6.11
C PHE A 166 -3.64 7.68 -7.07
N LYS A 167 -2.65 6.86 -7.45
CA LYS A 167 -2.87 5.73 -8.37
C LYS A 167 -3.82 4.68 -7.80
N LYS A 168 -3.73 4.45 -6.50
CA LYS A 168 -4.63 3.54 -5.79
C LYS A 168 -6.06 4.06 -5.84
N ASN A 169 -6.27 5.34 -5.53
CA ASN A 169 -7.59 5.96 -5.57
C ASN A 169 -8.16 5.99 -7.00
N ASP A 170 -7.36 6.39 -7.98
CA ASP A 170 -7.74 6.38 -9.40
C ASP A 170 -8.21 5.00 -9.87
N TYR A 171 -7.47 3.93 -9.51
CA TYR A 171 -7.88 2.56 -9.81
C TYR A 171 -9.25 2.20 -9.21
N TYR A 172 -9.47 2.50 -7.93
CA TYR A 172 -10.75 2.17 -7.28
C TYR A 172 -11.91 3.00 -7.81
N THR A 173 -11.69 4.28 -8.13
CA THR A 173 -12.70 5.14 -8.74
C THR A 173 -13.09 4.62 -10.11
N LYS A 174 -12.12 4.32 -10.99
CA LYS A 174 -12.39 3.72 -12.31
C LYS A 174 -13.13 2.40 -12.21
N ARG A 175 -12.74 1.53 -11.27
CA ARG A 175 -13.42 0.24 -11.04
C ARG A 175 -14.86 0.42 -10.56
N ARG A 176 -15.15 1.42 -9.71
CA ARG A 176 -16.52 1.73 -9.28
C ARG A 176 -17.39 2.19 -10.45
N LEU A 177 -16.86 3.06 -11.31
CA LEU A 177 -17.58 3.55 -12.50
C LEU A 177 -17.91 2.40 -13.47
N LEU A 178 -17.01 1.44 -13.65
CA LEU A 178 -17.23 0.25 -14.50
C LEU A 178 -18.22 -0.76 -13.88
N GLY A 179 -18.27 -0.86 -12.54
CA GLY A 179 -19.16 -1.79 -11.84
C GLY A 179 -20.62 -1.36 -11.76
N SER A 180 -20.90 -0.05 -11.82
CA SER A 180 -22.27 0.49 -11.74
C SER A 180 -23.11 0.25 -12.99
N ASN A 181 -22.50 -0.06 -14.14
CA ASN A 181 -23.23 -0.26 -15.41
C ASN A 181 -23.85 -1.66 -15.59
N ASN A 182 -23.64 -2.59 -14.65
CA ASN A 182 -24.10 -3.98 -14.80
C ASN A 182 -25.37 -4.34 -14.00
N HIS A 183 -25.98 -3.40 -13.26
CA HIS A 183 -27.17 -3.69 -12.44
C HIS A 183 -28.51 -3.25 -13.04
N ALA A 184 -28.52 -2.74 -14.28
CA ALA A 184 -29.72 -2.20 -14.92
C ALA A 184 -30.19 -3.00 -16.15
N ASN A 185 -30.16 -4.34 -16.12
CA ASN A 185 -31.03 -5.12 -17.02
C ASN A 185 -31.13 -6.60 -16.62
N SER A 186 -32.24 -7.02 -15.99
CA SER A 186 -32.74 -8.40 -16.07
C SER A 186 -34.14 -8.52 -15.48
N ASN A 187 -35.12 -8.01 -16.21
CA ASN A 187 -36.51 -8.49 -16.14
C ASN A 187 -36.91 -8.99 -17.53
N SER A 188 -36.81 -10.29 -17.77
CA SER A 188 -37.63 -11.03 -18.76
C SER A 188 -37.38 -12.53 -18.67
N ALA A 189 -38.47 -13.29 -18.65
CA ALA A 189 -38.55 -14.74 -18.50
C ALA A 189 -38.40 -15.49 -19.84
N GLY A 190 -37.88 -16.74 -19.80
CA GLY A 190 -37.94 -17.72 -20.90
C GLY A 190 -36.96 -18.92 -20.73
N PRO A 191 -37.28 -20.14 -21.20
CA PRO A 191 -36.86 -21.43 -20.59
C PRO A 191 -35.66 -22.15 -21.32
N PRO A 192 -35.19 -23.33 -20.85
CA PRO A 192 -33.79 -23.77 -21.00
C PRO A 192 -33.53 -24.61 -22.26
N GLY A 193 -32.35 -24.42 -22.87
CA GLY A 193 -31.86 -25.20 -24.02
C GLY A 193 -30.35 -25.43 -23.95
N LEU A 194 -29.98 -26.69 -24.12
CA LEU A 194 -28.63 -27.26 -24.09
C LEU A 194 -27.74 -26.75 -25.25
N SER A 195 -26.44 -26.56 -25.01
CA SER A 195 -25.30 -27.17 -25.76
C SER A 195 -24.03 -26.30 -25.77
N ASN A 196 -22.92 -27.00 -25.52
CA ASN A 196 -21.49 -26.71 -25.60
C ASN A 196 -20.89 -25.56 -26.43
N ASP A 197 -19.69 -25.24 -25.93
CA ASP A 197 -18.46 -24.76 -26.58
C ASP A 197 -18.27 -23.26 -26.82
N GLY A 198 -17.17 -22.75 -26.25
CA GLY A 198 -16.77 -21.36 -26.35
C GLY A 198 -15.93 -20.90 -25.16
N THR A 199 -14.63 -21.05 -25.29
CA THR A 199 -13.60 -20.39 -24.47
C THR A 199 -13.93 -18.94 -24.17
N ALA A 200 -14.24 -18.63 -22.91
CA ALA A 200 -14.12 -17.30 -22.33
C ALA A 200 -13.57 -17.43 -20.90
N ARG A 201 -12.24 -17.40 -20.80
CA ARG A 201 -11.56 -17.07 -19.55
C ARG A 201 -11.90 -15.62 -19.22
N ASN A 202 -12.59 -15.39 -18.11
CA ASN A 202 -12.40 -14.23 -17.24
C ASN A 202 -13.26 -14.40 -15.97
N SER A 203 -12.68 -15.08 -14.99
CA SER A 203 -13.13 -15.00 -13.60
C SER A 203 -11.96 -14.49 -12.77
N ASP A 204 -11.72 -13.18 -12.89
CA ASP A 204 -10.88 -12.45 -11.95
C ASP A 204 -11.68 -12.18 -10.67
N THR A 205 -11.94 -13.27 -9.95
CA THR A 205 -12.46 -13.19 -8.59
C THR A 205 -11.38 -12.58 -7.72
N SER A 206 -11.57 -11.28 -7.44
CA SER A 206 -10.80 -10.55 -6.45
C SER A 206 -11.04 -11.21 -5.08
N PRO A 207 -10.03 -11.52 -4.28
CA PRO A 207 -10.21 -11.77 -2.87
C PRO A 207 -10.28 -10.41 -2.20
N GLY A 208 -11.51 -9.91 -2.09
CA GLY A 208 -11.83 -8.90 -1.09
C GLY A 208 -11.73 -9.57 0.27
N THR A 209 -11.24 -8.82 1.25
CA THR A 209 -11.57 -9.03 2.66
C THR A 209 -13.08 -9.28 2.73
N SER A 210 -13.50 -10.49 3.08
CA SER A 210 -14.91 -10.82 3.25
C SER A 210 -15.41 -10.17 4.56
N ARG A 211 -15.49 -8.85 4.61
CA ARG A 211 -16.50 -8.18 5.44
C ARG A 211 -17.81 -8.42 4.74
N SER A 212 -18.77 -8.99 5.46
CA SER A 212 -20.09 -9.30 4.89
C SER A 212 -20.69 -8.06 4.23
N ASN A 213 -21.39 -8.22 3.11
CA ASN A 213 -21.99 -7.08 2.40
C ASN A 213 -22.90 -6.25 3.34
N CYS A 214 -23.54 -6.88 4.33
CA CYS A 214 -24.36 -6.16 5.32
C CYS A 214 -23.55 -5.20 6.22
N GLU A 215 -22.32 -5.55 6.58
CA GLU A 215 -21.46 -4.73 7.44
C GLU A 215 -20.97 -3.46 6.71
N VAL A 216 -20.72 -3.58 5.40
CA VAL A 216 -20.33 -2.45 4.55
C VAL A 216 -21.50 -1.51 4.29
N ASP A 217 -22.72 -2.04 4.20
CA ASP A 217 -23.92 -1.22 3.97
C ASP A 217 -24.35 -0.46 5.22
N LEU A 218 -24.22 -1.07 6.41
CA LEU A 218 -24.41 -0.41 7.71
C LEU A 218 -23.39 0.72 7.94
N GLU A 219 -22.11 0.50 7.62
CA GLU A 219 -21.06 1.52 7.76
C GLU A 219 -21.30 2.71 6.83
N LYS A 220 -21.80 2.47 5.60
CA LYS A 220 -22.19 3.54 4.67
C LYS A 220 -23.41 4.32 5.15
N GLU A 221 -24.40 3.65 5.70
CA GLU A 221 -25.61 4.29 6.23
C GLU A 221 -25.27 5.20 7.42
N TYR A 222 -24.49 4.68 8.38
CA TYR A 222 -23.98 5.48 9.50
C TYR A 222 -23.20 6.71 9.05
N LEU A 223 -22.33 6.57 8.03
CA LEU A 223 -21.58 7.70 7.49
C LEU A 223 -22.47 8.73 6.79
N ARG A 224 -23.54 8.30 6.10
CA ARG A 224 -24.50 9.23 5.50
C ARG A 224 -25.26 10.03 6.55
N ASP A 225 -25.71 9.37 7.62
CA ASP A 225 -26.41 10.02 8.71
C ASP A 225 -25.52 11.01 9.46
N LEU A 226 -24.24 10.64 9.66
CA LEU A 226 -23.26 11.53 10.28
C LEU A 226 -22.98 12.76 9.42
N VAL A 227 -22.86 12.59 8.09
CA VAL A 227 -22.69 13.71 7.16
C VAL A 227 -23.90 14.64 7.20
N ALA A 228 -25.12 14.10 7.14
CA ALA A 228 -26.34 14.91 7.23
C ALA A 228 -26.43 15.70 8.55
N LYS A 229 -26.01 15.09 9.66
CA LYS A 229 -25.97 15.76 10.97
C LYS A 229 -24.94 16.90 11.00
N LEU A 230 -23.75 16.66 10.46
CA LEU A 230 -22.70 17.68 10.37
C LEU A 230 -23.09 18.83 9.44
N GLU A 231 -23.76 18.55 8.32
CA GLU A 231 -24.27 19.57 7.40
C GLU A 231 -25.29 20.48 8.09
N LYS A 232 -26.19 19.90 8.90
CA LYS A 232 -27.15 20.67 9.70
C LYS A 232 -26.46 21.56 10.74
N GLU A 233 -25.48 21.02 11.47
CA GLU A 233 -24.72 21.77 12.49
C GLU A 233 -23.92 22.92 11.86
N VAL A 234 -23.35 22.71 10.67
CA VAL A 234 -22.68 23.76 9.90
C VAL A 234 -23.65 24.88 9.53
N GLU A 235 -24.88 24.55 9.13
CA GLU A 235 -25.88 25.55 8.76
C GLU A 235 -26.38 26.35 9.98
N GLU A 236 -26.59 25.71 11.13
CA GLU A 236 -26.92 26.38 12.38
C GLU A 236 -25.81 27.35 12.82
N LEU A 237 -24.54 26.92 12.72
CA LEU A 237 -23.40 27.79 13.03
C LEU A 237 -23.24 28.95 12.05
N LYS A 238 -23.64 28.81 10.79
CA LYS A 238 -23.66 29.94 9.84
C LYS A 238 -24.70 30.98 10.24
N LEU A 239 -25.91 30.54 10.58
CA LEU A 239 -26.98 31.43 11.02
C LEU A 239 -26.61 32.17 12.31
N GLU A 240 -26.00 31.47 13.28
CA GLU A 240 -25.55 32.10 14.52
C GLU A 240 -24.42 33.12 14.25
N ASN A 241 -23.48 32.81 13.36
CA ASN A 241 -22.46 33.78 12.95
C ASN A 241 -23.05 35.00 12.25
N GLU A 242 -24.10 34.84 11.45
CA GLU A 242 -24.80 35.94 10.79
C GLU A 242 -25.52 36.82 11.82
N ARG A 243 -26.18 36.20 12.80
CA ARG A 243 -26.81 36.91 13.92
C ARG A 243 -25.79 37.70 14.75
N LEU A 244 -24.66 37.10 15.09
CA LEU A 244 -23.60 37.77 15.84
C LEU A 244 -22.98 38.94 15.06
N LYS A 245 -22.89 38.84 13.73
CA LYS A 245 -22.45 39.95 12.88
C LYS A 245 -23.43 41.12 12.90
N LEU A 246 -24.73 40.86 12.89
CA LEU A 246 -25.75 41.91 12.98
C LEU A 246 -25.68 42.65 14.32
N ILE A 247 -25.54 41.91 15.43
CA ILE A 247 -25.36 42.49 16.77
C ILE A 247 -24.10 43.36 16.82
N ALA A 248 -22.98 42.86 16.28
CA ALA A 248 -21.72 43.60 16.24
C ALA A 248 -21.81 44.89 15.39
N THR A 249 -22.66 44.92 14.36
CA THR A 249 -22.89 46.13 13.56
C THR A 249 -23.82 47.13 14.25
N GLU A 250 -24.80 46.67 15.03
CA GLU A 250 -25.69 47.56 15.81
C GLU A 250 -24.92 48.28 16.93
N ASP A 251 -24.02 47.58 17.62
CA ASP A 251 -23.15 48.17 18.65
C ASP A 251 -22.16 49.21 18.08
N GLN A 252 -21.77 49.09 16.80
CA GLN A 252 -20.90 50.06 16.12
C GLN A 252 -21.65 51.31 15.62
N VAL A 253 -22.96 51.24 15.42
CA VAL A 253 -23.80 52.39 15.01
C VAL A 253 -24.34 53.16 16.22
N ALA A 254 -24.38 52.53 17.39
CA ALA A 254 -24.82 53.13 18.66
C ALA A 254 -23.70 53.87 19.45
N SER A 255 -22.46 53.86 18.95
CA SER A 255 -21.31 54.62 19.49
C SER A 255 -20.97 55.83 18.63
#